data_AF-A0A0A2VPV5-F1
#
_entry.id   AF-A0A0A2VPV5-F1
#
_cell.length_a   1.000
_cell.length_b   1.000
_cell.length_c   1.000
_cell.angle_alpha   90.00
_cell.angle_beta   90.00
_cell.angle_gamma   90.00
#
_symmetry.space_group_name_H-M   'P 1'
#
loop_
_entity.id
_entity.type
_entity.pdbx_description
1 polymer ?
#
loop_
_entity_poly.entity_id
_entity_poly.type
_entity_poly.pdbx_seq_one_letter_code
_entity_poly.pdbx_strand_id
1 'polypeptide(L)'
;MLTDFYRLESLIPYTRWVTPVTVPKRFTTQMYLYLLPLTRRDVPSKMVIPTPDGGIEHTAALFAEPQAWIKQANRGEVMLFPPQYFILDTVGRHVGGGRPGALEEETKRFMQQRRRLLRFVKQVPTATTALGRAHPSSQVAWADKVISPLPLYMRESDGRAVLSLAYPGPELEGAGGDRAGDFEHVVLTKFGKKGPTGVEVRLREEVLDEDAQPKEGRLEKL
;
A
#
# COMPACT_ATOMS: atom_id res chain seq x y z
N MET A 1 -17.00 -28.48 21.46
CA MET A 1 -16.44 -27.43 22.34
C MET A 1 -15.74 -26.44 21.42
N LEU A 2 -16.24 -25.20 21.37
CA LEU A 2 -15.89 -24.16 20.38
C LEU A 2 -14.53 -23.51 20.71
N THR A 3 -13.50 -23.82 19.94
CA THR A 3 -12.24 -23.05 19.90
C THR A 3 -11.79 -22.91 18.46
N ASP A 4 -12.44 -22.02 17.72
CA ASP A 4 -11.92 -21.48 16.44
C ASP A 4 -12.08 -19.94 16.49
N PHE A 5 -11.79 -19.36 17.67
CA PHE A 5 -11.81 -17.91 17.91
C PHE A 5 -10.52 -17.30 17.33
N TYR A 6 -10.68 -16.58 16.21
CA TYR A 6 -9.67 -15.74 15.53
C TYR A 6 -8.30 -16.39 15.27
N ARG A 7 -8.11 -16.96 14.08
CA ARG A 7 -6.78 -17.36 13.59
C ARG A 7 -5.93 -16.14 13.23
N LEU A 8 -5.47 -15.40 14.25
CA LEU A 8 -4.52 -14.29 14.08
C LEU A 8 -3.25 -14.72 13.34
N GLU A 9 -2.88 -16.01 13.45
CA GLU A 9 -1.77 -16.63 12.72
C GLU A 9 -1.90 -16.54 11.19
N SER A 10 -3.11 -16.33 10.67
CA SER A 10 -3.36 -16.17 9.24
C SER A 10 -3.24 -14.73 8.75
N LEU A 11 -3.09 -13.75 9.65
CA LEU A 11 -2.83 -12.35 9.30
C LEU A 11 -1.35 -12.14 9.08
N ILE A 12 -1.01 -11.67 7.88
CA ILE A 12 0.37 -11.35 7.50
C ILE A 12 0.56 -9.84 7.69
N PRO A 13 1.38 -9.38 8.64
CA PRO A 13 1.64 -7.96 8.81
C PRO A 13 2.32 -7.39 7.56
N TYR A 14 1.86 -6.23 7.07
CA TYR A 14 2.43 -5.62 5.86
C TYR A 14 3.08 -4.26 6.08
N THR A 15 2.41 -3.24 6.60
CA THR A 15 3.05 -1.95 6.90
C THR A 15 2.16 -1.13 7.83
N ARG A 16 2.74 -0.13 8.50
CA ARG A 16 1.99 0.86 9.26
C ARG A 16 1.97 2.18 8.52
N TRP A 17 0.79 2.80 8.47
CA TRP A 17 0.62 4.15 7.95
C TRP A 17 0.18 5.09 9.08
N VAL A 18 0.88 6.20 9.21
CA VAL A 18 0.57 7.27 10.14
C VAL A 18 0.12 8.46 9.30
N THR A 19 -1.03 9.05 9.63
CA THR A 19 -1.50 10.25 8.94
C THR A 19 -0.44 11.35 9.07
N PRO A 20 -0.12 12.08 7.97
CA PRO A 20 0.86 13.17 7.99
C PRO A 20 0.62 14.18 9.11
N VAL A 21 1.69 14.79 9.62
CA VAL A 21 1.64 15.79 10.69
C VAL A 21 0.86 17.06 10.32
N THR A 22 0.72 17.32 9.02
CA THR A 22 -0.03 18.47 8.47
C THR A 22 -1.55 18.29 8.53
N VAL A 23 -2.04 17.10 8.90
CA VAL A 23 -3.47 16.81 9.03
C VAL A 23 -3.86 16.89 10.51
N PRO A 24 -4.88 17.69 10.90
CA PRO A 24 -5.24 17.88 12.32
C PRO A 24 -5.68 16.60 13.04
N LYS A 25 -6.47 15.76 12.36
CA LYS A 25 -6.91 14.46 12.89
C LYS A 25 -6.03 13.36 12.32
N ARG A 26 -5.23 12.73 13.18
CA ARG A 26 -4.24 11.73 12.78
C ARG A 26 -4.61 10.35 13.30
N PHE A 27 -4.34 9.36 12.47
CA PHE A 27 -4.54 7.95 12.76
C PHE A 27 -3.24 7.19 12.58
N THR A 28 -3.10 6.11 13.35
CA THR A 28 -2.07 5.09 13.16
C THR A 28 -2.76 3.80 12.74
N THR A 29 -2.44 3.32 11.54
CA THR A 29 -3.13 2.19 10.92
C THR A 29 -2.13 1.11 10.60
N GLN A 30 -2.21 -0.02 11.31
CA GLN A 30 -1.47 -1.23 10.95
C GLN A 30 -2.25 -2.00 9.88
N MET A 31 -1.59 -2.29 8.77
CA MET A 31 -2.14 -3.03 7.64
C MET A 31 -1.71 -4.49 7.70
N TYR A 32 -2.66 -5.38 7.42
CA TYR A 32 -2.46 -6.82 7.36
C TYR A 32 -3.02 -7.38 6.05
N LEU A 33 -2.42 -8.46 5.56
CA LEU A 33 -2.91 -9.24 4.44
C LEU A 33 -3.48 -10.55 4.94
N TYR A 34 -4.58 -11.00 4.31
CA TYR A 34 -5.19 -12.29 4.58
C TYR A 34 -5.43 -13.03 3.27
N LEU A 35 -4.93 -14.27 3.15
CA LEU A 35 -5.01 -15.05 1.92
C LEU A 35 -6.21 -16.01 1.96
N LEU A 36 -7.31 -15.63 1.29
CA LEU A 36 -8.54 -16.43 1.20
C LEU A 36 -8.27 -17.85 0.65
N PRO A 37 -8.68 -18.94 1.33
CA PRO A 37 -8.40 -20.33 0.93
C PRO A 37 -8.68 -20.65 -0.56
N LEU A 38 -7.77 -21.37 -1.23
CA LEU A 38 -7.91 -21.72 -2.67
C LEU A 38 -8.82 -22.92 -2.93
N THR A 39 -8.81 -23.90 -2.02
CA THR A 39 -9.64 -25.09 -2.08
C THR A 39 -10.52 -25.12 -0.86
N ARG A 40 -11.82 -25.37 -1.04
CA ARG A 40 -12.78 -25.50 0.05
C ARG A 40 -13.49 -26.82 -0.13
N ARG A 41 -13.12 -27.84 0.64
CA ARG A 41 -13.87 -29.10 0.68
C ARG A 41 -15.17 -28.95 1.49
N ASP A 42 -15.18 -28.08 2.51
CA ASP A 42 -16.27 -28.04 3.51
C ASP A 42 -16.80 -26.63 3.84
N VAL A 43 -16.65 -25.65 2.93
CA VAL A 43 -17.15 -24.29 3.15
C VAL A 43 -18.21 -23.99 2.10
N PRO A 44 -19.46 -23.64 2.49
CA PRO A 44 -20.49 -23.23 1.53
C PRO A 44 -19.96 -22.09 0.67
N SER A 45 -20.19 -22.17 -0.64
CA SER A 45 -19.81 -21.14 -1.63
C SER A 45 -20.32 -19.71 -1.30
N LYS A 46 -21.21 -19.58 -0.30
CA LYS A 46 -21.78 -18.33 0.22
C LYS A 46 -20.90 -17.56 1.22
N MET A 47 -19.80 -18.13 1.73
CA MET A 47 -18.71 -17.34 2.36
C MET A 47 -17.85 -16.78 1.21
N VAL A 48 -18.11 -15.67 0.58
CA VAL A 48 -17.77 -14.32 1.04
C VAL A 48 -18.13 -13.50 -0.20
N ILE A 49 -19.41 -13.31 -0.50
CA ILE A 49 -19.75 -12.20 -1.40
C ILE A 49 -19.71 -10.99 -0.48
N PRO A 50 -18.81 -10.01 -0.71
CA PRO A 50 -18.78 -8.83 0.12
C PRO A 50 -20.16 -8.17 0.05
N THR A 51 -20.80 -7.99 1.20
CA THR A 51 -22.12 -7.35 1.29
C THR A 51 -21.98 -5.98 1.95
N PRO A 52 -22.60 -4.92 1.40
CA PRO A 52 -22.71 -3.65 2.10
C PRO A 52 -23.53 -3.82 3.39
N ASP A 53 -23.44 -2.86 4.31
CA ASP A 53 -24.19 -2.83 5.57
C ASP A 53 -25.66 -2.36 5.40
N GLY A 54 -26.23 -2.60 4.21
CA GLY A 54 -27.53 -2.04 3.83
C GLY A 54 -27.47 -0.56 3.43
N GLY A 55 -26.27 0.00 3.21
CA GLY A 55 -26.08 1.38 2.76
C GLY A 55 -26.11 2.41 3.89
N ILE A 56 -25.79 2.00 5.11
CA ILE A 56 -25.71 2.88 6.28
C ILE A 56 -24.41 3.68 6.22
N GLU A 57 -23.28 2.99 6.07
CA GLU A 57 -21.96 3.60 5.88
C GLU A 57 -21.29 3.07 4.61
N HIS A 58 -21.44 1.76 4.34
CA HIS A 58 -20.91 1.10 3.16
C HIS A 58 -21.98 0.96 2.09
N THR A 59 -21.88 1.76 1.03
CA THR A 59 -22.87 1.76 -0.06
C THR A 59 -22.69 0.59 -1.03
N ALA A 60 -21.47 0.06 -1.16
CA ALA A 60 -21.16 -1.09 -1.99
C ALA A 60 -19.94 -1.84 -1.45
N ALA A 61 -19.89 -3.14 -1.70
CA ALA A 61 -18.74 -3.98 -1.39
C ALA A 61 -18.58 -5.01 -2.51
N LEU A 62 -17.44 -5.01 -3.19
CA LEU A 62 -17.20 -5.81 -4.38
C LEU A 62 -15.76 -6.35 -4.37
N PHE A 63 -15.58 -7.56 -4.90
CA PHE A 63 -14.25 -8.02 -5.26
C PHE A 63 -13.89 -7.50 -6.65
N ALA A 64 -12.70 -6.92 -6.76
CA ALA A 64 -12.10 -6.59 -8.05
C ALA A 64 -10.59 -6.74 -7.96
N GLU A 65 -9.95 -6.86 -9.11
CA GLU A 65 -8.48 -6.83 -9.17
C GLU A 65 -7.95 -5.47 -8.70
N PRO A 66 -6.79 -5.41 -8.03
CA PRO A 66 -6.22 -4.14 -7.56
C PRO A 66 -6.09 -3.09 -8.65
N GLN A 67 -5.70 -3.50 -9.86
CA GLN A 67 -5.56 -2.62 -11.02
C GLN A 67 -6.89 -2.07 -11.54
N ALA A 68 -8.01 -2.75 -11.28
CA ALA A 68 -9.33 -2.22 -11.62
C ALA A 68 -9.66 -1.01 -10.74
N TRP A 69 -9.39 -1.07 -9.44
CA TRP A 69 -9.59 0.05 -8.52
C TRP A 69 -8.69 1.24 -8.84
N ILE A 70 -7.42 0.97 -9.16
CA ILE A 70 -6.48 2.02 -9.60
C ILE A 70 -6.98 2.70 -10.87
N LYS A 71 -7.45 1.94 -11.88
CA LYS A 71 -8.00 2.52 -13.11
C LYS A 71 -9.23 3.40 -12.85
N GLN A 72 -10.14 2.95 -11.99
CA GLN A 72 -11.31 3.74 -11.61
C GLN A 72 -10.89 5.03 -10.89
N ALA A 73 -9.90 4.97 -9.99
CA ALA A 73 -9.38 6.15 -9.31
C ALA A 73 -8.71 7.15 -10.26
N ASN A 74 -7.95 6.65 -11.24
CA ASN A 74 -7.31 7.48 -12.26
C ASN A 74 -8.32 8.17 -13.19
N ARG A 75 -9.53 7.59 -13.32
CA ARG A 75 -10.66 8.21 -14.04
C ARG A 75 -11.53 9.12 -13.17
N GLY A 76 -11.23 9.22 -11.87
CA GLY A 76 -12.04 9.97 -10.91
C GLY A 76 -13.39 9.31 -10.57
N GLU A 77 -13.57 8.03 -10.90
CA GLU A 77 -14.80 7.28 -10.62
C GLU A 77 -14.88 6.85 -9.14
N VAL A 78 -13.72 6.64 -8.52
CA VAL A 78 -13.59 6.37 -7.08
C VAL A 78 -12.47 7.21 -6.48
N MET A 79 -12.54 7.45 -5.17
CA MET A 79 -11.46 8.11 -4.43
C MET A 79 -10.63 7.08 -3.69
N LEU A 80 -9.32 7.08 -3.93
CA LEU A 80 -8.36 6.32 -3.13
C LEU A 80 -7.43 7.29 -2.43
N PHE A 81 -7.38 7.19 -1.10
CA PHE A 81 -6.39 7.92 -0.31
C PHE A 81 -5.00 7.28 -0.49
N PRO A 82 -3.91 8.04 -0.29
CA PRO A 82 -2.54 7.55 -0.39
C PRO A 82 -2.26 6.16 0.21
N PRO A 83 -2.65 5.83 1.47
CA PRO A 83 -2.46 4.48 2.00
C PRO A 83 -3.18 3.39 1.21
N GLN A 84 -4.38 3.67 0.71
CA GLN A 84 -5.18 2.69 -0.05
C GLN A 84 -4.58 2.45 -1.43
N TYR A 85 -4.24 3.53 -2.15
CA TYR A 85 -3.58 3.44 -3.45
C TYR A 85 -2.23 2.73 -3.32
N PHE A 86 -1.45 3.06 -2.29
CA PHE A 86 -0.16 2.42 -2.01
C PHE A 86 -0.27 0.91 -1.90
N ILE A 87 -1.18 0.40 -1.07
CA ILE A 87 -1.40 -1.06 -0.95
C ILE A 87 -1.83 -1.66 -2.29
N LEU A 88 -2.79 -1.05 -2.98
CA LEU A 88 -3.30 -1.56 -4.25
C LEU A 88 -2.22 -1.62 -5.34
N ASP A 89 -1.27 -0.68 -5.32
CA ASP A 89 -0.16 -0.66 -6.25
C ASP A 89 0.92 -1.68 -5.84
N THR A 90 1.47 -1.58 -4.62
CA THR A 90 2.63 -2.38 -4.22
C THR A 90 2.28 -3.87 -4.05
N VAL A 91 1.22 -4.19 -3.32
CA VAL A 91 0.74 -5.57 -3.15
C VAL A 91 0.12 -6.07 -4.45
N GLY A 92 -0.59 -5.20 -5.17
CA GLY A 92 -1.29 -5.55 -6.41
C GLY A 92 -0.38 -6.00 -7.54
N ARG A 93 0.88 -5.52 -7.61
CA ARG A 93 1.89 -6.03 -8.58
C ARG A 93 2.16 -7.53 -8.44
N HIS A 94 1.85 -8.12 -7.29
CA HIS A 94 2.10 -9.53 -7.01
C HIS A 94 0.88 -10.44 -7.18
N VAL A 95 -0.32 -9.88 -7.41
CA VAL A 95 -1.59 -10.62 -7.51
C VAL A 95 -2.43 -10.15 -8.70
N GLY A 96 -3.46 -10.91 -9.06
CA GLY A 96 -4.34 -10.56 -10.18
C GLY A 96 -3.74 -10.83 -11.56
N GLY A 97 -4.49 -10.47 -12.59
CA GLY A 97 -4.15 -10.76 -13.98
C GLY A 97 -4.31 -12.23 -14.37
N GLY A 98 -4.14 -12.48 -15.67
CA GLY A 98 -4.42 -13.77 -16.29
C GLY A 98 -5.88 -13.90 -16.73
N ARG A 99 -6.13 -14.78 -17.70
CA ARG A 99 -7.50 -15.03 -18.19
C ARG A 99 -8.20 -16.04 -17.28
N PRO A 100 -9.52 -15.92 -17.06
CA PRO A 100 -10.29 -17.01 -16.47
C PRO A 100 -10.02 -18.31 -17.22
N GLY A 101 -9.87 -19.41 -16.47
CA GLY A 101 -9.45 -20.69 -17.03
C GLY A 101 -10.07 -21.86 -16.28
N ALA A 102 -9.65 -23.08 -16.63
CA ALA A 102 -10.05 -24.26 -15.88
C ALA A 102 -9.61 -24.16 -14.40
N LEU A 103 -10.39 -24.74 -13.49
CA LEU A 103 -10.18 -24.65 -12.03
C LEU A 103 -8.74 -25.01 -11.60
N GLU A 104 -8.15 -26.03 -12.22
CA GLU A 104 -6.78 -26.45 -11.94
C GLU A 104 -5.75 -25.37 -12.32
N GLU A 105 -5.93 -24.74 -13.48
CA GLU A 105 -5.05 -23.66 -13.96
C GLU A 105 -5.20 -22.40 -13.11
N GLU A 106 -6.42 -22.07 -12.69
CA GLU A 106 -6.66 -20.97 -11.76
C GLU A 106 -6.04 -21.24 -10.39
N THR A 107 -6.17 -22.46 -9.86
CA THR A 107 -5.58 -22.86 -8.59
C THR A 107 -4.05 -22.77 -8.65
N LYS A 108 -3.42 -23.29 -9.72
CA LYS A 108 -1.98 -23.17 -9.95
C LYS A 108 -1.53 -21.72 -10.00
N ARG A 109 -2.25 -20.87 -10.76
CA ARG A 109 -1.97 -19.43 -10.86
C ARG A 109 -2.04 -18.76 -9.49
N PHE A 110 -3.11 -18.98 -8.72
CA PHE A 110 -3.27 -18.36 -7.41
C PHE A 110 -2.20 -18.84 -6.41
N MET A 111 -1.79 -20.11 -6.46
CA MET A 111 -0.66 -20.60 -5.67
C MET A 111 0.64 -19.87 -6.02
N GLN A 112 0.91 -19.64 -7.31
CA GLN A 112 2.09 -18.90 -7.76
C GLN A 112 2.06 -17.44 -7.30
N GLN A 113 0.90 -16.77 -7.45
CA GLN A 113 0.71 -15.39 -6.98
C GLN A 113 0.93 -15.27 -5.47
N ARG A 114 0.37 -16.20 -4.67
CA ARG A 114 0.60 -16.24 -3.22
C ARG A 114 2.07 -16.40 -2.86
N ARG A 115 2.79 -17.32 -3.51
CA ARG A 115 4.24 -17.52 -3.26
C ARG A 115 5.03 -16.26 -3.56
N ARG A 116 4.72 -15.59 -4.68
CA ARG A 116 5.36 -14.33 -5.07
C ARG A 116 5.06 -13.22 -4.06
N LEU A 117 3.80 -13.05 -3.66
CA LEU A 117 3.40 -12.06 -2.66
C LEU A 117 4.07 -12.31 -1.30
N LEU A 118 4.06 -13.55 -0.81
CA LEU A 118 4.69 -13.89 0.46
C LEU A 118 6.20 -13.67 0.44
N ARG A 119 6.85 -13.94 -0.70
CA ARG A 119 8.27 -13.61 -0.88
C ARG A 119 8.48 -12.10 -0.79
N PHE A 120 7.70 -11.32 -1.53
CA PHE A 120 7.78 -9.86 -1.50
C PHE A 120 7.62 -9.28 -0.09
N VAL A 121 6.61 -9.71 0.66
CA VAL A 121 6.35 -9.17 2.01
C VAL A 121 7.46 -9.55 3.01
N LYS A 122 8.11 -10.69 2.83
CA LYS A 122 9.16 -11.19 3.73
C LYS A 122 10.59 -10.81 3.32
N GLN A 123 10.79 -10.29 2.10
CA GLN A 123 12.14 -10.04 1.60
C GLN A 123 12.77 -8.83 2.28
N VAL A 124 14.06 -8.97 2.58
CA VAL A 124 14.96 -7.88 2.97
C VAL A 124 16.25 -8.08 2.15
N PRO A 125 16.79 -7.04 1.49
CA PRO A 125 16.32 -5.66 1.43
C PRO A 125 14.94 -5.51 0.76
N THR A 126 14.12 -4.60 1.25
CA THR A 126 12.77 -4.31 0.72
C THR A 126 12.81 -3.52 -0.58
N ALA A 127 13.87 -2.75 -0.80
CA ALA A 127 14.12 -1.99 -2.02
C ALA A 127 14.78 -2.83 -3.11
N THR A 128 14.44 -2.54 -4.35
CA THR A 128 14.94 -3.17 -5.56
C THR A 128 16.03 -2.37 -6.27
N THR A 129 15.95 -1.03 -6.24
CA THR A 129 16.89 -0.14 -6.94
C THR A 129 18.16 0.11 -6.14
N ALA A 130 19.22 0.55 -6.81
CA ALA A 130 20.52 0.80 -6.16
C ALA A 130 20.40 1.89 -5.10
N LEU A 131 19.74 3.02 -5.43
CA LEU A 131 19.52 4.11 -4.50
C LEU A 131 18.65 3.68 -3.31
N GLY A 132 17.56 2.94 -3.58
CA GLY A 132 16.70 2.41 -2.53
C GLY A 132 17.42 1.47 -1.58
N ARG A 133 18.25 0.56 -2.11
CA ARG A 133 19.04 -0.41 -1.32
C ARG A 133 20.12 0.24 -0.47
N ALA A 134 20.70 1.35 -0.94
CA ALA A 134 21.70 2.10 -0.18
C ALA A 134 21.09 2.76 1.07
N HIS A 135 19.79 3.07 1.05
CA HIS A 135 19.13 3.69 2.20
C HIS A 135 18.85 2.66 3.32
N PRO A 136 19.09 2.98 4.60
CA PRO A 136 18.90 2.06 5.73
C PRO A 136 17.48 1.50 5.85
N SER A 137 16.47 2.27 5.41
CA SER A 137 15.08 1.80 5.41
C SER A 137 14.87 0.53 4.59
N SER A 138 15.74 0.21 3.63
CA SER A 138 15.65 -1.03 2.86
C SER A 138 15.82 -2.26 3.75
N GLN A 139 16.53 -2.15 4.87
CA GLN A 139 16.76 -3.24 5.82
C GLN A 139 15.58 -3.45 6.78
N VAL A 140 14.64 -2.50 6.83
CA VAL A 140 13.42 -2.63 7.63
C VAL A 140 12.41 -3.46 6.85
N ALA A 141 12.08 -4.64 7.39
CA ALA A 141 11.07 -5.54 6.83
C ALA A 141 9.72 -4.82 6.69
N TRP A 142 8.93 -5.18 5.66
CA TRP A 142 7.63 -4.55 5.39
C TRP A 142 6.77 -4.48 6.67
N ALA A 143 6.58 -5.60 7.35
CA ALA A 143 5.81 -5.72 8.61
C ALA A 143 6.15 -4.65 9.66
N ASP A 144 7.40 -4.20 9.65
CA ASP A 144 7.99 -3.29 10.61
C ASP A 144 8.10 -1.85 10.10
N LYS A 145 7.81 -1.60 8.82
CA LYS A 145 7.82 -0.25 8.29
C LYS A 145 6.73 0.61 8.91
N VAL A 146 7.10 1.85 9.20
CA VAL A 146 6.17 2.90 9.62
C VAL A 146 6.32 4.05 8.65
N ILE A 147 5.24 4.44 8.00
CA ILE A 147 5.21 5.47 6.96
C ILE A 147 4.35 6.63 7.44
N SER A 148 4.95 7.80 7.58
CA SER A 148 4.29 9.08 7.80
C SER A 148 4.70 10.02 6.66
N PRO A 149 3.85 10.19 5.63
CA PRO A 149 4.25 10.91 4.43
C PRO A 149 4.65 12.36 4.72
N LEU A 150 5.75 12.80 4.12
CA LEU A 150 6.23 14.17 4.16
C LEU A 150 6.33 14.75 2.74
N PRO A 151 5.83 15.97 2.49
CA PRO A 151 6.04 16.64 1.22
C PRO A 151 7.53 16.85 0.93
N LEU A 152 7.98 16.40 -0.25
CA LEU A 152 9.31 16.64 -0.79
C LEU A 152 9.35 17.91 -1.64
N TYR A 153 8.34 18.13 -2.48
CA TYR A 153 8.16 19.35 -3.28
C TYR A 153 6.79 19.34 -3.99
N MET A 154 6.43 20.48 -4.58
CA MET A 154 5.31 20.57 -5.51
C MET A 154 5.84 20.48 -6.94
N ARG A 155 5.32 19.54 -7.71
CA ARG A 155 5.72 19.30 -9.10
C ARG A 155 5.15 20.39 -10.01
N GLU A 156 6.01 21.15 -10.68
CA GLU A 156 5.58 22.26 -11.53
C GLU A 156 4.80 21.79 -12.77
N SER A 157 5.18 20.64 -13.32
CA SER A 157 4.64 20.13 -14.59
C SER A 157 3.15 19.76 -14.52
N ASP A 158 2.69 19.26 -13.37
CA ASP A 158 1.31 18.79 -13.21
C ASP A 158 0.62 19.28 -11.91
N GLY A 159 1.31 20.02 -11.05
CA GLY A 159 0.78 20.57 -9.80
C GLY A 159 0.49 19.52 -8.72
N ARG A 160 1.12 18.33 -8.78
CA ARG A 160 1.02 17.32 -7.73
C ARG A 160 2.10 17.53 -6.66
N ALA A 161 1.73 17.35 -5.39
CA ALA A 161 2.71 17.23 -4.33
C ALA A 161 3.39 15.85 -4.44
N VAL A 162 4.72 15.83 -4.39
CA VAL A 162 5.51 14.61 -4.28
C VAL A 162 5.78 14.35 -2.80
N LEU A 163 5.35 13.19 -2.30
CA LEU A 163 5.45 12.82 -0.89
C LEU A 163 6.49 11.72 -0.69
N SER A 164 7.48 11.99 0.16
CA SER A 164 8.37 10.96 0.68
C SER A 164 7.61 10.03 1.61
N LEU A 165 7.92 8.74 1.50
CA LEU A 165 7.38 7.70 2.39
C LEU A 165 8.43 7.21 3.40
N ALA A 166 9.63 7.79 3.45
CA ALA A 166 10.75 7.26 4.23
C ALA A 166 10.65 7.55 5.73
N TYR A 167 9.90 8.58 6.11
CA TYR A 167 9.83 9.09 7.47
C TYR A 167 8.83 8.30 8.32
N PRO A 168 9.19 7.83 9.53
CA PRO A 168 8.29 7.05 10.38
C PRO A 168 7.30 7.87 11.21
N GLY A 169 7.43 9.21 11.23
CA GLY A 169 6.60 10.09 12.05
C GLY A 169 7.33 10.58 13.31
N PRO A 170 6.92 11.74 13.86
CA PRO A 170 7.56 12.32 15.04
C PRO A 170 7.35 11.47 16.30
N GLU A 171 6.33 10.62 16.33
CA GLU A 171 6.05 9.72 17.46
C GLU A 171 7.16 8.70 17.71
N LEU A 172 8.01 8.47 16.70
CA LEU A 172 9.12 7.51 16.76
C LEU A 172 10.48 8.19 16.76
N GLU A 173 10.54 9.53 16.70
CA GLU A 173 11.78 10.28 16.89
C GLU A 173 12.27 10.13 18.34
N GLY A 174 13.56 9.83 18.52
CA GLY A 174 14.14 9.66 19.86
C GLY A 174 13.76 8.35 20.58
N ALA A 175 12.87 7.53 20.01
CA ALA A 175 12.46 6.24 20.58
C ALA A 175 13.55 5.15 20.49
N GLY A 176 14.72 5.45 19.92
CA GLY A 176 15.87 4.54 19.81
C GLY A 176 15.62 3.28 18.98
N GLY A 177 14.54 3.22 18.20
CA GLY A 177 14.15 2.03 17.43
C GLY A 177 14.50 2.12 15.95
N ASP A 178 14.74 0.96 15.33
CA ASP A 178 15.12 0.81 13.91
C ASP A 178 13.92 0.94 12.93
N ARG A 179 12.88 1.67 13.32
CA ARG A 179 11.68 1.86 12.48
C ARG A 179 11.97 2.91 11.40
N ALA A 180 11.73 2.54 10.16
CA ALA A 180 11.79 3.46 9.03
C ALA A 180 10.64 3.19 8.06
N GLY A 181 10.36 4.16 7.19
CA GLY A 181 9.34 4.00 6.15
C GLY A 181 9.86 3.32 4.89
N ASP A 182 9.33 3.75 3.76
CA ASP A 182 9.77 3.31 2.43
C ASP A 182 10.52 4.43 1.70
N PHE A 183 11.83 4.25 1.52
CA PHE A 183 12.63 5.20 0.75
C PHE A 183 12.50 5.01 -0.76
N GLU A 184 12.25 3.80 -1.24
CA GLU A 184 12.29 3.54 -2.68
C GLU A 184 11.15 4.25 -3.41
N HIS A 185 9.98 4.34 -2.79
CA HIS A 185 8.80 4.92 -3.41
C HIS A 185 8.48 6.33 -2.90
N VAL A 186 7.76 7.07 -3.75
CA VAL A 186 7.07 8.31 -3.42
C VAL A 186 5.59 8.18 -3.80
N VAL A 187 4.76 9.00 -3.18
CA VAL A 187 3.36 9.19 -3.60
C VAL A 187 3.20 10.58 -4.20
N LEU A 188 2.66 10.66 -5.41
CA LEU A 188 2.22 11.91 -6.03
C LEU A 188 0.74 12.09 -5.77
N THR A 189 0.28 13.31 -5.46
CA THR A 189 -1.15 13.58 -5.29
C THR A 189 -1.48 15.08 -5.34
N LYS A 190 -2.70 15.43 -5.74
CA LYS A 190 -3.27 16.77 -5.52
C LYS A 190 -4.21 16.73 -4.33
N PHE A 191 -3.94 17.55 -3.32
CA PHE A 191 -4.86 17.74 -2.21
C PHE A 191 -5.90 18.80 -2.56
N GLY A 192 -7.16 18.39 -2.68
CA GLY A 192 -8.29 19.29 -2.88
C GLY A 192 -9.27 19.26 -1.71
N LYS A 193 -10.22 20.20 -1.68
CA LYS A 193 -11.28 20.26 -0.65
C LYS A 193 -12.09 18.96 -0.53
N LYS A 194 -12.24 18.22 -1.64
CA LYS A 194 -12.98 16.97 -1.70
C LYS A 194 -12.14 15.73 -1.35
N GLY A 195 -10.84 15.88 -1.12
CA GLY A 195 -9.91 14.78 -0.91
C GLY A 195 -8.80 14.72 -1.96
N PRO A 196 -7.96 13.68 -1.91
CA PRO A 196 -6.84 13.50 -2.83
C PRO A 196 -7.32 13.10 -4.23
N THR A 197 -6.64 13.59 -5.26
CA THR A 197 -6.86 13.22 -6.67
C THR A 197 -5.53 13.04 -7.38
N GLY A 198 -5.52 12.27 -8.47
CA GLY A 198 -4.28 11.99 -9.23
C GLY A 198 -3.22 11.29 -8.38
N VAL A 199 -3.66 10.43 -7.47
CA VAL A 199 -2.76 9.65 -6.59
C VAL A 199 -1.99 8.67 -7.45
N GLU A 200 -0.67 8.61 -7.27
CA GLU A 200 0.21 7.69 -7.99
C GLU A 200 1.37 7.28 -7.09
N VAL A 201 1.81 6.03 -7.21
CA VAL A 201 3.03 5.54 -6.54
C VAL A 201 4.10 5.36 -7.61
N ARG A 202 5.26 5.98 -7.39
CA ARG A 202 6.38 5.95 -8.34
C ARG A 202 7.68 5.67 -7.60
N LEU A 203 8.69 5.22 -8.35
CA LEU A 203 10.05 5.18 -7.83
C LEU A 203 10.54 6.60 -7.57
N ARG A 204 11.15 6.80 -6.40
CA ARG A 204 11.68 8.09 -5.98
C ARG A 204 12.68 8.64 -6.99
N GLU A 205 13.63 7.81 -7.39
CA GLU A 205 14.72 8.26 -8.27
C GLU A 205 14.21 8.68 -9.65
N GLU A 206 13.23 7.97 -10.20
CA GLU A 206 12.61 8.34 -11.49
C GLU A 206 11.95 9.72 -11.40
N VAL A 207 11.19 9.96 -10.34
CA VAL A 207 10.46 11.23 -10.15
C VAL A 207 11.43 12.39 -9.91
N LEU A 208 12.49 12.17 -9.10
CA LEU A 208 13.52 13.19 -8.88
C LEU A 208 14.31 13.48 -10.16
N ASP A 209 14.62 12.46 -10.96
CA ASP A 209 15.31 12.63 -12.24
C ASP A 209 14.42 13.35 -13.28
N GLU A 210 13.14 12.97 -13.39
CA GLU A 210 12.15 13.63 -14.27
C GLU A 210 11.97 15.11 -13.93
N ASP A 211 11.96 15.45 -12.64
CA ASP A 211 11.65 16.80 -12.16
C ASP A 211 12.91 17.64 -11.89
N ALA A 212 14.09 17.14 -12.30
CA ALA A 212 15.39 17.74 -12.08
C ALA A 212 15.65 18.15 -10.62
N GLN A 213 15.12 17.36 -9.68
CA GLN A 213 15.28 17.58 -8.24
C GLN A 213 16.52 16.84 -7.72
N PRO A 214 17.20 17.38 -6.68
CA PRO A 214 18.29 16.66 -6.05
C PRO A 214 17.78 15.34 -5.45
N LYS A 215 18.59 14.29 -5.52
CA LYS A 215 18.27 12.97 -4.96
C LYS A 215 18.16 12.98 -3.42
N GLU A 216 18.65 14.05 -2.80
CA GLU A 216 18.47 14.39 -1.39
C GLU A 216 17.95 15.82 -1.27
N GLY A 217 16.71 15.98 -0.84
CA GLY A 217 16.10 17.28 -0.58
C GLY A 217 14.97 17.13 0.42
N ARG A 218 15.17 17.59 1.65
CA ARG A 218 14.09 17.80 2.60
C ARG A 218 13.56 19.21 2.34
N LEU A 219 12.26 19.36 2.07
CA LEU A 219 11.64 20.68 2.11
C LEU A 219 11.66 21.16 3.58
N GLU A 220 12.53 22.12 3.87
CA GLU A 220 12.38 22.96 5.04
C GLU A 220 11.26 23.97 4.73
N LYS A 221 10.10 23.78 5.38
CA LYS A 221 8.92 24.67 5.41
C LYS A 221 7.86 24.41 4.34
N LEU A 222 6.77 23.78 4.80
CA LEU A 222 5.40 24.16 4.46
C LEU A 222 4.80 24.91 5.65
#